data_AF-A0A9X8CXW2-F1
#
_entry.id   AF-A0A9X8CXW2-F1
#
_cell.length_a   1.000
_cell.length_b   1.000
_cell.length_c   1.000
_cell.angle_alpha   90.00
_cell.angle_beta   90.00
_cell.angle_gamma   90.00
#
_symmetry.space_group_name_H-M   'P 1'
#
loop_
_entity.id
_entity.type
_entity.pdbx_description
1 polymer ?
#
loop_
_entity_poly.entity_id
_entity_poly.type
_entity_poly.pdbx_seq_one_letter_code
_entity_poly.pdbx_strand_id
1 'polypeptide(L)' 'MTFEATLAALHILAVLTLVVFLSSQAALCRAEWMNAAVVRRLARLDLIDGLAALLLLLTGLARLYWG' A
#
# COMPACT_ATOMS: atom_id res chain seq x y z
N MET A 1 4.81 10.21 -24.35
CA MET A 1 5.97 9.34 -24.06
C MET A 1 6.44 9.47 -22.62
N THR A 2 6.78 10.66 -22.11
CA THR A 2 7.23 10.81 -20.70
C THR A 2 6.10 10.67 -19.68
N PHE A 3 4.90 11.18 -19.97
CA PHE A 3 3.74 11.11 -19.07
C PHE A 3 3.31 9.66 -18.77
N GLU A 4 3.10 8.87 -19.82
CA GLU A 4 2.89 7.42 -19.78
C GLU A 4 3.88 6.68 -18.89
N ALA A 5 5.18 6.94 -19.12
CA ALA A 5 6.25 6.31 -18.35
C ALA A 5 6.22 6.72 -16.87
N THR A 6 5.92 7.98 -16.57
CA THR A 6 5.78 8.44 -15.18
C THR A 6 4.58 7.82 -14.48
N LEU A 7 3.44 7.66 -15.14
CA LEU A 7 2.26 6.99 -14.60
C LEU A 7 2.52 5.50 -14.33
N ALA A 8 3.19 4.81 -15.26
CA ALA A 8 3.59 3.43 -15.07
C ALA A 8 4.55 3.26 -13.88
N ALA A 9 5.55 4.15 -13.75
CA ALA A 9 6.48 4.14 -12.62
C ALA A 9 5.79 4.42 -11.29
N LEU A 10 4.88 5.40 -11.23
CA LEU A 10 4.07 5.70 -10.05
C LEU A 10 3.19 4.51 -9.65
N HIS A 11 2.57 3.83 -10.62
CA HIS A 11 1.73 2.68 -10.35
C HIS A 11 2.55 1.50 -9.79
N ILE A 12 3.72 1.20 -10.37
CA ILE A 12 4.62 0.17 -9.84
C ILE A 12 5.07 0.53 -8.41
N LEU A 13 5.42 1.79 -8.15
CA LEU A 13 5.81 2.24 -6.82
C LEU A 13 4.67 2.04 -5.82
N ALA A 14 3.42 2.33 -6.21
CA ALA A 14 2.25 2.09 -5.38
C ALA A 14 2.06 0.58 -5.07
N VAL A 15 2.26 -0.30 -6.05
CA VAL A 15 2.21 -1.77 -5.85
C VAL A 15 3.25 -2.21 -4.83
N LEU A 16 4.50 -1.79 -4.99
CA LEU A 16 5.57 -2.16 -4.07
C LEU A 16 5.32 -1.65 -2.66
N THR A 17 4.84 -0.41 -2.55
CA THR A 17 4.49 0.21 -1.26
C THR A 17 3.40 -0.58 -0.55
N LEU A 18 2.34 -0.97 -1.26
CA LEU A 18 1.27 -1.79 -0.72
C LEU A 18 1.79 -3.15 -0.24
N VAL A 19 2.61 -3.83 -1.05
CA VAL A 19 3.18 -5.14 -0.67
C VAL A 19 4.06 -5.04 0.58
N VAL A 20 4.85 -3.97 0.73
CA VAL A 20 5.71 -3.74 1.91
C VAL A 20 4.88 -3.55 3.18
N PHE A 21 3.80 -2.75 3.12
CA PHE A 21 2.94 -2.52 4.28
C PHE A 21 2.11 -3.76 4.64
N LEU A 22 1.53 -4.45 3.66
CA LEU A 22 0.85 -5.74 3.88
C LEU A 22 1.78 -6.77 4.53
N SER A 23 3.02 -6.90 4.04
CA SER A 23 4.00 -7.82 4.61
C SER A 23 4.36 -7.45 6.06
N SER A 24 4.47 -6.14 6.35
CA SER A 24 4.73 -5.64 7.70
C SER A 24 3.58 -5.94 8.66
N GLN A 25 2.32 -5.79 8.20
CA GLN A 25 1.14 -6.16 8.98
C GLN A 25 1.08 -7.66 9.23
N ALA A 26 1.30 -8.48 8.19
CA ALA A 26 1.32 -9.94 8.33
C ALA A 26 2.35 -10.42 9.35
N ALA A 27 3.52 -9.78 9.41
CA ALA A 27 4.53 -10.07 10.42
C ALA A 27 4.10 -9.70 11.85
N LEU A 28 3.33 -8.60 12.01
CA LEU A 28 2.80 -8.14 13.30
C LEU A 28 1.57 -8.93 13.76
N CYS A 29 0.80 -9.49 12.82
CA CYS A 29 -0.35 -10.34 13.11
C CYS A 29 0.01 -11.73 13.64
N ARG A 30 1.30 -12.06 13.83
CA ARG A 30 1.70 -13.30 14.48
C ARG A 30 1.15 -13.35 15.91
N ALA A 31 0.38 -14.41 16.20
CA ALA A 31 -0.27 -14.61 17.49
C ALA A 31 0.72 -14.59 18.67
N GLU A 32 1.95 -15.05 18.45
CA GLU A 32 3.05 -15.07 19.43
C GLU A 32 3.44 -13.67 19.96
N TRP A 33 3.15 -12.60 19.20
CA TRP A 33 3.54 -11.23 19.53
C TRP A 33 2.34 -10.28 19.72
N MET A 34 1.12 -10.82 19.72
CA MET A 34 -0.12 -10.06 19.74
C MET A 34 -0.39 -9.50 21.15
N ASN A 35 -0.24 -8.18 21.30
CA ASN A 35 -0.52 -7.45 22.55
C ASN A 35 -1.28 -6.15 22.24
N ALA A 36 -2.00 -5.58 23.21
CA ALA A 36 -2.76 -4.34 23.06
C ALA A 36 -1.94 -3.16 22.50
N ALA A 37 -0.64 -3.09 22.82
CA ALA A 37 0.27 -2.10 22.24
C ALA A 37 0.54 -2.33 20.75
N VAL A 38 0.67 -3.60 20.34
CA VAL A 38 0.86 -4.01 18.93
C VAL A 38 -0.42 -3.75 18.14
N VAL A 39 -1.60 -4.06 18.69
CA VAL A 39 -2.89 -3.80 18.04
C VAL A 39 -3.08 -2.32 17.73
N ARG A 40 -2.71 -1.40 18.64
CA ARG A 40 -2.76 0.05 18.37
C ARG A 40 -1.80 0.47 17.25
N ARG A 41 -0.65 -0.19 17.13
CA ARG A 41 0.30 0.06 16.03
C ARG A 41 -0.23 -0.53 14.72
N LEU A 42 -0.82 -1.71 14.78
CA LEU A 42 -1.44 -2.39 13.64
C LEU A 42 -2.58 -1.55 13.08
N ALA A 43 -3.46 -0.99 13.92
CA ALA A 43 -4.54 -0.10 13.47
C ALA A 43 -4.02 1.15 12.72
N ARG A 44 -2.88 1.72 13.15
CA ARG A 44 -2.25 2.83 12.41
C ARG A 44 -1.64 2.37 11.09
N LEU A 45 -1.04 1.18 11.06
CA LEU A 45 -0.49 0.61 9.82
C LEU A 45 -1.59 0.24 8.84
N ASP A 46 -2.72 -0.28 9.32
CA ASP A 46 -3.91 -0.61 8.54
C ASP A 46 -4.48 0.63 7.83
N LEU A 47 -4.52 1.78 8.52
CA LEU A 47 -4.89 3.05 7.89
C LEU A 47 -3.93 3.47 6.78
N ILE A 48 -2.61 3.30 6.98
CA ILE A 48 -1.59 3.65 5.97
C ILE A 48 -1.70 2.71 4.78
N ASP A 49 -1.90 1.42 5.01
CA ASP A 49 -2.08 0.41 3.98
C ASP A 49 -3.35 0.65 3.15
N GLY A 50 -4.47 0.97 3.81
CA GLY A 50 -5.70 1.38 3.14
C GLY A 50 -5.52 2.63 2.26
N LEU A 51 -4.73 3.61 2.72
CA LEU A 51 -4.38 4.78 1.90
C LEU A 51 -3.48 4.40 0.72
N ALA A 52 -2.52 3.49 0.92
CA ALA A 52 -1.66 2.98 -0.14
C ALA A 52 -2.48 2.21 -1.20
N ALA A 53 -3.46 1.40 -0.77
CA ALA A 53 -4.39 0.72 -1.66
C ALA A 53 -5.26 1.70 -2.46
N LEU A 54 -5.72 2.78 -1.83
CA LEU A 54 -6.44 3.86 -2.51
C LEU A 54 -5.57 4.55 -3.57
N LEU A 55 -4.31 4.87 -3.24
CA LEU A 55 -3.36 5.45 -4.19
C LEU A 55 -3.05 4.50 -5.36
N LEU A 56 -2.93 3.20 -5.10
CA LEU A 56 -2.77 2.18 -6.12
C LEU A 56 -3.98 2.15 -7.07
N LEU A 57 -5.20 2.20 -6.52
CA LEU A 57 -6.43 2.29 -7.32
C LEU A 57 -6.44 3.56 -8.17
N LEU A 58 -6.15 4.73 -7.58
CA LEU A 58 -6.13 6.01 -8.29
C LEU A 58 -5.10 6.02 -9.42
N THR A 59 -3.88 5.52 -9.18
CA THR A 59 -2.83 5.43 -10.21
C THR A 59 -3.20 4.43 -11.31
N GLY A 60 -3.87 3.32 -10.96
CA GLY A 60 -4.36 2.33 -11.91
C GLY A 60 -5.47 2.89 -12.81
N LEU A 61 -6.45 3.59 -12.22
CA LEU A 61 -7.48 4.31 -12.97
C LEU A 61 -6.87 5.40 -13.86
N ALA A 62 -5.91 6.16 -13.32
CA ALA A 62 -5.26 7.22 -14.08
C ALA A 62 -4.55 6.65 -15.32
N ARG A 63 -3.90 5.48 -15.22
CA ARG A 63 -3.40 4.77 -16.41
C ARG A 63 -4.53 4.36 -17.36
N LEU A 64 -5.59 3.75 -16.86
CA LEU A 64 -6.68 3.27 -17.72
C LEU A 64 -7.29 4.37 -18.61
N TYR A 65 -7.37 5.61 -18.12
CA TYR A 65 -7.97 6.74 -18.84
C TYR A 65 -6.98 7.62 -19.61
N TRP A 66 -5.75 7.76 -19.11
CA TRP A 66 -4.76 8.66 -19.70
C TRP A 66 -3.59 7.96 -20.38
N GLY A 67 -3.44 6.63 -20.22
CA GLY A 67 -2.24 5.91 -20.63
C GLY A 67 -2.20 4.39 -20.50
#